data_AF-A0A6G6IW20-F1
#
_entry.id   AF-A0A6G6IW20-F1
#
_cell.length_a   1.000
_cell.length_b   1.000
_cell.length_c   1.000
_cell.angle_alpha   90.00
_cell.angle_beta   90.00
_cell.angle_gamma   90.00
#
_symmetry.space_group_name_H-M   'P 1'
#
loop_
_entity.id
_entity.type
_entity.pdbx_description
1 polymer ?
#
loop_
_entity_poly.entity_id
_entity_poly.type
_entity_poly.pdbx_seq_one_letter_code
_entity_poly.pdbx_strand_id
1 'polypeptide(L)'
;MLEQLNLQLAFQDWAEPRGYDLAMTDDGNSFLSLETRNAWLGFEAAHGPFGQLPQGQQLYARIRKTSKYAHQTEKLFKVRVGKPPYDNFVVHGGPGGVYALRDVHFYVLVDGKPMKLT
;
A
#
# COMPACT_ATOMS: atom_id res chain seq x y z
N MET A 1 -14.16 15.14 5.37
CA MET A 1 -13.31 16.13 4.68
C MET A 1 -11.88 15.59 4.48
N LEU A 2 -11.16 15.15 5.52
CA LEU A 2 -9.82 14.54 5.36
C LEU A 2 -9.83 13.16 4.68
N GLU A 3 -10.84 12.34 4.95
CA GLU A 3 -10.93 10.97 4.38
C GLU A 3 -11.18 10.97 2.87
N GLN A 4 -12.01 11.89 2.37
CA GLN A 4 -12.24 12.05 0.92
C GLN A 4 -10.97 12.49 0.20
N LEU A 5 -10.21 13.43 0.80
CA LEU A 5 -8.90 13.84 0.27
C LEU A 5 -7.92 12.66 0.20
N ASN A 6 -7.86 11.83 1.25
CA ASN A 6 -7.00 10.65 1.27
C ASN A 6 -7.43 9.59 0.23
N LEU A 7 -8.74 9.38 0.04
CA LEU A 7 -9.27 8.47 -0.99
C LEU A 7 -8.92 8.96 -2.39
N GLN A 8 -9.02 10.27 -2.62
CA GLN A 8 -8.66 10.91 -3.89
C GLN A 8 -7.17 10.80 -4.19
N LEU A 9 -6.31 11.08 -3.21
CA LEU A 9 -4.85 10.91 -3.36
C LEU A 9 -4.48 9.44 -3.64
N ALA A 10 -5.07 8.50 -2.90
CA ALA A 10 -4.84 7.07 -3.12
C ALA A 10 -5.29 6.59 -4.52
N PHE A 11 -6.38 7.17 -5.04
CA PHE A 11 -6.80 6.90 -6.41
C PHE A 11 -5.84 7.46 -7.43
N GLN A 12 -5.35 8.69 -7.25
CA GLN A 12 -4.36 9.30 -8.14
C GLN A 12 -3.08 8.46 -8.20
N ASP A 13 -2.55 8.03 -7.05
CA ASP A 13 -1.39 7.12 -6.96
C ASP A 13 -1.61 5.78 -7.68
N TRP A 14 -2.85 5.28 -7.69
CA TRP A 14 -3.22 4.05 -8.37
C TRP A 14 -3.41 4.26 -9.89
N ALA A 15 -4.01 5.39 -10.29
CA ALA A 15 -4.47 5.67 -11.63
C ALA A 15 -3.36 6.25 -12.53
N GLU A 16 -2.49 7.13 -12.01
CA GLU A 16 -1.40 7.75 -12.77
C GLU A 16 -0.46 6.74 -13.44
N PRO A 17 0.12 5.72 -12.75
CA PRO A 17 1.00 4.74 -13.40
C PRO A 17 0.29 3.84 -14.42
N ARG A 18 -1.05 3.88 -14.47
CA ARG A 18 -1.88 3.12 -15.41
C ARG A 18 -2.31 3.96 -16.62
N GLY A 19 -1.96 5.25 -16.65
CA GLY A 19 -2.22 6.14 -17.78
C GLY A 19 -3.63 6.75 -17.82
N TYR A 20 -4.35 6.75 -16.71
CA TYR A 20 -5.65 7.43 -16.62
C TYR A 20 -5.48 8.95 -16.72
N ASP A 21 -6.43 9.61 -17.39
CA ASP A 21 -6.51 11.07 -17.42
C ASP A 21 -7.13 11.60 -16.12
N LEU A 22 -6.31 12.28 -15.32
CA LEU A 22 -6.68 12.80 -14.00
C LEU A 22 -7.21 14.25 -14.06
N ALA A 23 -7.42 14.82 -15.25
CA ALA A 23 -7.97 16.17 -15.37
C ALA A 23 -9.36 16.24 -14.72
N MET A 24 -9.62 17.32 -13.98
CA MET A 24 -10.86 17.54 -13.24
C MET A 24 -11.57 18.79 -13.74
N THR A 25 -12.87 18.89 -13.42
CA THR A 25 -13.64 20.12 -13.58
C THR A 25 -13.04 21.25 -12.74
N ASP A 26 -13.31 22.50 -13.12
CA ASP A 26 -12.75 23.69 -12.43
C ASP A 26 -13.13 23.77 -10.94
N ASP A 27 -14.23 23.12 -10.55
CA ASP A 27 -14.68 23.00 -9.17
C ASP A 27 -14.03 21.82 -8.41
N GLY A 28 -13.20 21.02 -9.07
CA GLY A 28 -12.48 19.87 -8.52
C GLY A 28 -13.38 18.69 -8.12
N ASN A 29 -14.68 18.72 -8.45
CA ASN A 29 -15.64 17.73 -7.97
C ASN A 29 -15.75 16.47 -8.85
N SER A 30 -15.23 16.50 -10.07
CA SER A 30 -15.37 15.38 -11.00
C SER A 30 -14.22 15.29 -11.99
N PHE A 31 -13.80 14.06 -12.33
CA PHE A 31 -12.86 13.83 -13.41
C PHE A 31 -13.50 14.13 -14.77
N LEU A 32 -12.78 14.75 -15.69
CA LEU A 32 -13.30 15.08 -17.02
C LEU A 32 -13.49 13.83 -17.88
N SER A 33 -12.53 12.90 -17.82
CA SER A 33 -12.61 11.62 -18.53
C SER A 33 -13.68 10.70 -17.96
N LEU A 34 -14.52 10.14 -18.84
CA LEU A 34 -15.54 9.15 -18.47
C LEU A 34 -14.91 7.84 -17.97
N GLU A 35 -13.77 7.45 -18.55
CA GLU A 35 -13.04 6.25 -18.14
C GLU A 35 -12.52 6.39 -16.70
N THR A 36 -11.91 7.54 -16.39
CA THR A 36 -11.42 7.86 -15.05
C THR A 36 -12.56 7.96 -14.04
N ARG A 37 -13.73 8.52 -14.43
CA ARG A 37 -14.93 8.51 -13.56
C ARG A 37 -15.42 7.10 -13.23
N ASN A 38 -15.49 6.22 -14.23
CA ASN A 38 -15.92 4.84 -14.00
C ASN A 38 -14.91 4.09 -13.11
N ALA A 39 -13.61 4.30 -13.32
CA ALA A 39 -12.57 3.74 -12.47
C ALA A 39 -12.65 4.30 -11.03
N TRP A 40 -12.92 5.59 -10.87
CA TRP A 40 -13.13 6.25 -9.57
C TRP A 40 -14.30 5.62 -8.82
N LEU A 41 -15.44 5.41 -9.46
CA LEU A 41 -16.60 4.76 -8.81
C LEU A 41 -16.28 3.35 -8.30
N GLY A 42 -15.55 2.57 -9.10
CA GLY A 42 -15.11 1.24 -8.68
C GLY A 42 -14.10 1.29 -7.52
N PHE A 43 -13.18 2.25 -7.57
CA PHE A 43 -12.18 2.46 -6.52
C PHE A 43 -12.84 2.95 -5.21
N GLU A 44 -13.74 3.92 -5.29
CA GLU A 44 -14.54 4.42 -4.18
C GLU A 44 -15.43 3.32 -3.59
N ALA A 45 -16.04 2.47 -4.40
CA ALA A 45 -16.81 1.32 -3.89
C ALA A 45 -15.90 0.32 -3.15
N ALA A 46 -14.69 0.09 -3.64
CA ALA A 46 -13.75 -0.84 -3.04
C ALA A 46 -13.03 -0.27 -1.81
N HIS A 47 -12.88 1.05 -1.71
CA HIS A 47 -11.96 1.75 -0.79
C HIS A 47 -12.62 2.90 -0.02
N GLY A 48 -13.92 3.16 -0.20
CA GLY A 48 -14.69 4.16 0.55
C GLY A 48 -14.87 3.80 2.03
N PRO A 49 -15.88 4.32 2.74
CA PRO A 49 -16.03 4.10 4.20
C PRO A 49 -16.19 2.62 4.62
N PHE A 50 -16.51 1.73 3.68
CA PHE A 50 -16.56 0.26 3.88
C PHE A 50 -15.38 -0.49 3.23
N GLY A 51 -14.51 0.23 2.53
CA GLY A 51 -13.38 -0.29 1.80
C GLY A 51 -12.05 -0.03 2.52
N GLN A 52 -11.12 -0.98 2.43
CA GLN A 52 -9.81 -0.86 3.08
C GLN A 52 -8.87 0.03 2.25
N LEU A 53 -8.96 1.35 2.41
CA LEU A 53 -7.79 2.18 2.15
C LEU A 53 -6.68 1.79 3.12
N PRO A 54 -5.43 1.62 2.66
CA PRO A 54 -4.30 1.73 3.57
C PRO A 54 -4.17 3.20 4.00
N GLN A 55 -5.03 3.63 4.94
CA GLN A 55 -4.84 4.89 5.64
C GLN A 55 -3.61 4.74 6.54
N GLY A 56 -2.57 5.52 6.25
CA GLY A 56 -1.38 5.65 7.09
C GLY A 56 -0.07 5.26 6.41
N GLN A 57 1.00 5.33 7.20
CA GLN A 57 2.35 5.03 6.75
C GLN A 57 2.46 3.56 6.29
N GLN A 58 2.79 3.35 5.02
CA GLN A 58 3.04 2.01 4.49
C GLN A 58 4.29 1.40 5.15
N LEU A 59 4.12 0.23 5.74
CA LEU A 59 5.21 -0.56 6.31
C LEU A 59 5.91 -1.36 5.21
N TYR A 60 7.23 -1.39 5.26
CA TYR A 60 8.07 -2.22 4.41
C TYR A 60 8.87 -3.20 5.27
N ALA A 61 9.25 -4.33 4.68
CA ALA A 61 10.13 -5.28 5.31
C ALA A 61 11.27 -5.69 4.39
N ARG A 62 12.37 -6.11 5.02
CA ARG A 62 13.47 -6.84 4.38
C ARG A 62 13.75 -8.09 5.18
N ILE A 63 13.93 -9.22 4.51
CA ILE A 63 14.26 -10.49 5.16
C ILE A 63 15.65 -10.38 5.79
N ARG A 64 15.80 -10.86 7.03
CA ARG A 64 17.10 -10.90 7.71
C ARG A 64 18.02 -11.90 7.00
N LYS A 65 19.31 -11.55 6.89
CA LYS A 65 20.31 -12.45 6.29
C LYS A 65 20.46 -13.79 7.02
N THR A 66 20.12 -13.82 8.31
CA THR A 66 20.14 -15.03 9.14
C THR A 66 18.87 -15.87 9.02
N SER A 67 17.83 -15.36 8.35
CA SER A 67 16.60 -16.14 8.13
C SER A 67 16.83 -17.18 7.05
N LYS A 68 16.17 -18.34 7.18
CA LYS A 68 16.16 -19.38 6.14
C LYS A 68 15.58 -18.88 4.80
N TYR A 69 14.84 -17.77 4.81
CA TYR A 69 14.24 -17.16 3.61
C TYR A 69 15.11 -16.07 2.97
N ALA A 70 16.33 -15.82 3.47
CA ALA A 70 17.19 -14.73 3.02
C ALA A 70 17.49 -14.76 1.50
N HIS A 71 17.46 -15.94 0.90
CA HIS A 71 17.71 -16.15 -0.53
C HIS A 71 16.56 -15.65 -1.44
N GLN A 72 15.37 -15.37 -0.90
CA GLN A 72 14.21 -15.01 -1.72
C GLN A 72 14.32 -13.61 -2.32
N THR A 73 14.83 -12.64 -1.56
CA THR A 73 15.03 -11.26 -2.03
C THR A 73 15.89 -10.46 -1.06
N GLU A 74 16.67 -9.54 -1.59
CA GLU A 74 17.39 -8.53 -0.83
C GLU A 74 16.68 -7.16 -0.81
N LYS A 75 15.62 -7.00 -1.60
CA LYS A 75 14.87 -5.75 -1.76
C LYS A 75 13.83 -5.56 -0.65
N LEU A 76 13.45 -4.30 -0.42
CA LEU A 76 12.31 -3.97 0.43
C LEU A 76 11.00 -4.35 -0.26
N PHE A 77 10.03 -4.84 0.51
CA PHE A 77 8.69 -5.14 0.03
C PHE A 77 7.64 -4.61 0.99
N LYS A 78 6.49 -4.21 0.43
CA LYS A 78 5.34 -3.75 1.22
C LYS A 78 4.82 -4.90 2.08
N VAL A 79 4.54 -4.61 3.34
CA VAL A 79 3.99 -5.58 4.30
C VAL A 79 2.88 -4.97 5.14
N ARG A 80 2.10 -5.85 5.75
CA ARG A 80 1.15 -5.54 6.81
C ARG A 80 1.41 -6.47 7.98
N VAL A 81 1.27 -5.96 9.20
CA VAL A 81 1.28 -6.80 10.40
C VAL A 81 -0.16 -7.08 10.78
N GLY A 82 -0.51 -8.35 10.92
CA GLY A 82 -1.87 -8.76 11.18
C GLY A 82 -1.93 -9.96 12.13
N LYS A 83 -3.14 -10.43 12.38
CA LYS A 83 -3.35 -11.65 13.16
C LYS A 83 -2.66 -12.82 12.44
N PRO A 84 -1.91 -13.67 13.16
CA PRO A 84 -1.24 -14.80 12.51
C PRO A 84 -2.30 -15.76 11.96
N PRO A 85 -2.17 -16.24 10.71
CA PRO A 85 -2.99 -17.34 10.22
C PRO A 85 -2.59 -18.66 10.90
N TYR A 86 -1.28 -18.82 11.19
CA TYR A 86 -0.70 -19.93 11.94
C TYR A 86 0.53 -19.45 12.73
N ASP A 87 0.65 -19.89 13.99
CA ASP A 87 1.81 -19.67 14.87
C ASP A 87 2.26 -18.19 14.91
N ASN A 88 3.54 -17.89 14.66
CA ASN A 88 4.15 -16.56 14.77
C ASN A 88 4.26 -15.82 13.43
N PHE A 89 3.58 -16.28 12.38
CA PHE A 89 3.64 -15.70 11.02
C PHE A 89 2.70 -14.50 10.87
N VAL A 90 3.04 -13.40 11.53
CA VAL A 90 2.19 -12.18 11.60
C VAL A 90 2.50 -11.15 10.52
N VAL A 91 3.56 -11.33 9.73
CA VAL A 91 3.99 -10.38 8.70
C VAL A 91 3.50 -10.86 7.35
N HIS A 92 2.55 -10.15 6.76
CA HIS A 92 1.90 -10.50 5.49
C HIS A 92 2.44 -9.63 4.36
N GLY A 93 2.82 -10.26 3.24
CA GLY A 93 3.38 -9.64 2.05
C GLY A 93 4.72 -10.23 1.63
N GLY A 94 5.30 -9.69 0.55
CA GLY A 94 6.58 -10.15 0.01
C GLY A 94 6.52 -11.48 -0.77
N PRO A 95 7.67 -11.97 -1.25
CA PRO A 95 7.74 -13.13 -2.16
C PRO A 95 7.17 -14.44 -1.58
N GLY A 96 7.37 -14.67 -0.28
CA GLY A 96 6.91 -15.85 0.44
C GLY A 96 5.50 -15.72 1.02
N GLY A 97 4.83 -14.58 0.82
CA GLY A 97 3.47 -14.31 1.29
C GLY A 97 3.36 -14.02 2.79
N VAL A 98 4.01 -14.80 3.65
CA VAL A 98 3.99 -14.62 5.11
C VAL A 98 5.35 -14.90 5.76
N TYR A 99 5.68 -14.14 6.79
CA TYR A 99 6.92 -14.29 7.58
C TYR A 99 6.66 -14.11 9.07
N ALA A 100 7.55 -14.66 9.90
CA ALA A 100 7.58 -14.37 11.32
C ALA A 100 8.32 -13.05 11.61
N LEU A 101 7.99 -12.38 12.72
CA LEU A 101 8.67 -11.12 13.13
C LEU A 101 10.19 -11.28 13.22
N ARG A 102 10.66 -12.43 13.70
CA ARG A 102 12.08 -12.74 13.84
C ARG A 102 12.84 -12.82 12.51
N ASP A 103 12.13 -13.07 11.42
CA ASP A 103 12.72 -13.31 10.10
C ASP A 103 12.90 -12.03 9.28
N VAL A 104 12.36 -10.89 9.75
CA VAL A 104 12.38 -9.63 9.00
C VAL A 104 12.91 -8.45 9.83
N HIS A 105 13.30 -7.40 9.13
CA HIS A 105 13.47 -6.05 9.65
C HIS A 105 12.42 -5.14 9.01
N PHE A 106 11.85 -4.24 9.81
CA PHE A 106 10.85 -3.29 9.34
C PHE A 106 11.45 -1.96 8.95
N TYR A 107 10.82 -1.32 7.98
CA TYR A 107 11.20 -0.01 7.47
C TYR A 107 9.95 0.80 7.15
N VAL A 108 10.10 2.10 7.23
CA VAL A 108 9.19 3.08 6.63
C VAL A 108 9.98 3.89 5.60
N LEU A 109 9.30 4.42 4.60
CA LEU A 109 9.91 5.36 3.66
C LEU A 109 9.62 6.78 4.14
N VAL A 110 10.67 7.55 4.42
CA VAL A 110 10.62 8.99 4.74
C VAL A 110 11.33 9.70 3.60
N ASP A 111 10.63 10.57 2.87
CA ASP A 111 11.13 11.23 1.66
C ASP A 111 11.74 10.25 0.64
N GLY A 112 11.08 9.09 0.47
CA GLY A 112 11.53 8.01 -0.41
C GLY A 112 12.73 7.20 0.10
N LYS A 113 13.31 7.56 1.25
CA LYS A 113 14.46 6.86 1.84
C LYS A 113 14.03 5.87 2.93
N PRO A 114 14.56 4.65 2.94
CA PRO A 114 14.20 3.66 3.94
C PRO A 114 14.81 3.98 5.31
N MET A 115 13.94 4.20 6.31
CA MET A 115 14.28 4.30 7.71
C MET A 115 13.91 3.00 8.42
N LYS A 116 14.89 2.36 9.06
CA LYS A 116 14.67 1.12 9.80
C LYS A 116 13.91 1.41 11.10
N LEU A 117 12.89 0.61 11.39
CA LEU A 117 12.21 0.59 12.67
C LEU A 117 12.92 -0.41 13.60
N THR A 118 13.19 0.02 14.84
CA THR A 118 13.93 -0.76 15.84
C THR A 118 12.97 -1.53 16.74
#